data_AF-A0A8T1W7G6-F1
#
_entry.id   AF-A0A8T1W7G6-F1
#
_cell.length_a   1.000
_cell.length_b   1.000
_cell.length_c   1.000
_cell.angle_alpha   90.00
_cell.angle_beta   90.00
_cell.angle_gamma   90.00
#
_symmetry.space_group_name_H-M   'P 1'
#
loop_
_entity.id
_entity.type
_entity.pdbx_description
1 polymer ?
#
loop_
_entity_poly.entity_id
_entity_poly.type
_entity_poly.pdbx_seq_one_letter_code
_entity_poly.pdbx_strand_id
1 'polypeptide(L)'
;MGGGGLRILPHKKWHVWRRDNIERVLRDEREHEEQQQALDAKDRRLAQERRAQQLVAADAELQHEHINLFQAEEVQASSRETAKRNSRDRKQNGADDTLERHGRLPWYAQTDDAATQQPTARQERKRKRELEATDPLQHMRPKEERPLFALEEKEEGRRRYKEAEEGGPAGGDRRKYSARYDHSPEREARRRRSGYDEEREDKRSRKRHKEKKGKHKRSKKEALLQELRREREERERSERRRAERLMHG
;
A
#
# COMPACT_ATOMS: atom_id res chain seq x y z
N MET A 1 23.35 -55.42 -4.87
CA MET A 1 23.10 -54.44 -5.96
C MET A 1 22.46 -53.17 -5.38
N GLY A 2 23.14 -52.47 -4.47
CA GLY A 2 22.65 -51.23 -3.86
C GLY A 2 23.21 -50.03 -4.61
N GLY A 3 22.70 -49.77 -5.80
CA GLY A 3 23.07 -48.61 -6.61
C GLY A 3 22.57 -47.32 -5.97
N GLY A 4 23.25 -46.87 -4.91
CA GLY A 4 23.14 -45.51 -4.38
C GLY A 4 23.71 -44.53 -5.39
N GLY A 5 23.00 -44.35 -6.51
CA GLY A 5 23.37 -43.45 -7.59
C GLY A 5 23.68 -42.09 -7.00
N LEU A 6 24.92 -41.67 -7.20
CA LEU A 6 25.44 -40.37 -6.80
C LEU A 6 24.49 -39.26 -7.26
N ARG A 7 23.55 -38.86 -6.39
CA ARG A 7 22.72 -37.65 -6.56
C ARG A 7 23.62 -36.45 -6.30
N ILE A 8 24.61 -36.24 -7.17
CA ILE A 8 25.54 -35.11 -7.11
C ILE A 8 24.80 -33.80 -7.43
N LEU A 9 23.69 -33.89 -8.16
CA LEU A 9 22.90 -32.75 -8.64
C LEU A 9 22.37 -31.81 -7.52
N PRO A 10 21.70 -32.28 -6.45
CA PRO A 10 21.26 -31.41 -5.36
C PRO A 10 22.40 -30.64 -4.67
N HIS A 11 23.65 -31.12 -4.77
CA HIS A 11 24.81 -30.49 -4.16
C HIS A 11 25.47 -29.38 -5.02
N LYS A 12 24.98 -29.12 -6.25
CA LYS A 12 25.53 -28.08 -7.13
C LYS A 12 24.80 -26.75 -6.97
N LYS A 13 25.55 -25.66 -6.78
CA LYS A 13 25.02 -24.29 -6.54
C LYS A 13 24.10 -23.77 -7.66
N TRP A 14 24.30 -24.21 -8.89
CA TRP A 14 23.49 -23.82 -10.05
C TRP A 14 22.19 -24.64 -10.21
N HIS A 15 21.98 -25.66 -9.37
CA HIS A 15 20.83 -26.56 -9.52
C HIS A 15 19.52 -25.82 -9.21
N VAL A 16 18.61 -25.79 -10.18
CA VAL A 16 17.37 -24.99 -10.14
C VAL A 16 16.47 -25.37 -8.96
N TRP A 17 16.39 -26.67 -8.64
CA TRP A 17 15.54 -27.19 -7.56
C TRP A 17 16.10 -26.99 -6.15
N ARG A 18 17.23 -26.30 -6.01
CA ARG A 18 17.70 -25.90 -4.70
C ARG A 18 16.76 -24.85 -4.14
N ARG A 19 16.47 -24.99 -2.85
CA ARG A 19 15.71 -24.02 -2.07
C ARG A 19 16.23 -22.59 -2.29
N ASP A 20 17.54 -22.35 -2.22
CA ASP A 20 18.13 -21.02 -2.43
C ASP A 20 17.85 -20.42 -3.82
N ASN A 21 17.80 -21.27 -4.86
CA ASN A 21 17.55 -20.81 -6.23
C ASN A 21 16.06 -20.57 -6.45
N ILE A 22 15.21 -21.44 -5.90
CA ILE A 22 13.75 -21.25 -5.88
C ILE A 22 13.40 -19.96 -5.14
N GLU A 23 13.97 -19.72 -3.95
CA GLU A 23 13.75 -18.49 -3.17
C GLU A 23 14.26 -17.25 -3.90
N ARG A 24 15.35 -17.35 -4.67
CA ARG A 24 15.82 -16.25 -5.53
C ARG A 24 14.84 -15.94 -6.65
N VAL A 25 14.34 -16.97 -7.34
CA VAL A 25 13.34 -16.80 -8.41
C VAL A 25 12.06 -16.20 -7.86
N LEU A 26 11.54 -16.72 -6.74
CA LEU A 26 10.35 -16.18 -6.09
C LEU A 26 10.52 -14.71 -5.64
N ARG A 27 11.72 -14.33 -5.20
CA ARG A 27 12.01 -12.92 -4.88
C ARG A 27 11.99 -12.06 -6.14
N ASP A 28 12.66 -12.50 -7.20
CA ASP A 28 12.72 -11.77 -8.47
C ASP A 28 11.31 -11.63 -9.10
N GLU A 29 10.47 -12.67 -8.99
CA GLU A 29 9.07 -12.67 -9.41
C GLU A 29 8.24 -11.65 -8.61
N ARG A 30 8.34 -11.65 -7.27
CA ARG A 30 7.67 -10.64 -6.43
C ARG A 30 8.11 -9.22 -6.76
N GLU A 31 9.41 -8.99 -6.92
CA GLU A 31 9.95 -7.67 -7.28
C GLU A 31 9.42 -7.21 -8.66
N HIS A 32 9.16 -8.15 -9.58
CA HIS A 32 8.59 -7.87 -10.88
C HIS A 32 7.08 -7.59 -10.81
N GLU A 33 6.33 -8.38 -10.05
CA GLU A 33 4.91 -8.15 -9.80
C GLU A 33 4.65 -6.79 -9.14
N GLU A 34 5.44 -6.44 -8.11
CA GLU A 34 5.36 -5.13 -7.46
C GLU A 34 5.65 -3.98 -8.44
N GLN A 35 6.61 -4.17 -9.35
CA GLN A 35 6.91 -3.19 -10.40
C GLN A 35 5.74 -3.03 -11.38
N GLN A 36 5.12 -4.13 -11.81
CA GLN A 36 3.94 -4.09 -12.67
C GLN A 36 2.77 -3.39 -11.98
N GLN A 37 2.47 -3.76 -10.73
CA GLN A 37 1.42 -3.10 -9.95
C GLN A 37 1.67 -1.60 -9.78
N ALA A 38 2.93 -1.18 -9.57
CA ALA A 38 3.28 0.22 -9.46
C ALA A 38 3.14 0.99 -10.78
N LEU A 39 3.33 0.33 -11.93
CA LEU A 39 3.07 0.90 -13.24
C LEU A 39 1.55 1.03 -13.48
N ASP A 40 0.80 -0.04 -13.23
CA ASP A 40 -0.66 -0.04 -13.37
C ASP A 40 -1.32 1.02 -12.46
N ALA A 41 -0.82 1.18 -11.23
CA ALA A 41 -1.31 2.21 -10.31
C ALA A 41 -1.06 3.63 -10.83
N LYS A 42 0.08 3.88 -11.50
CA LYS A 42 0.37 5.16 -12.14
C LYS A 42 -0.54 5.41 -13.34
N ASP A 43 -0.75 4.40 -14.17
CA ASP A 43 -1.61 4.51 -15.35
C ASP A 43 -3.06 4.76 -14.94
N ARG A 44 -3.55 4.09 -13.89
CA ARG A 44 -4.87 4.38 -13.29
C ARG A 44 -4.96 5.82 -12.80
N ARG A 45 -3.91 6.34 -12.16
CA ARG A 45 -3.86 7.74 -11.70
C ARG A 45 -3.93 8.72 -12.87
N LEU A 46 -3.16 8.48 -13.92
CA LEU A 46 -3.15 9.32 -15.12
C LEU A 46 -4.50 9.28 -15.84
N ALA A 47 -5.14 8.11 -15.90
CA ALA A 47 -6.49 7.98 -16.47
C ALA A 47 -7.53 8.78 -15.67
N GLN A 48 -7.45 8.73 -14.34
CA GLN A 48 -8.30 9.55 -13.46
C GLN A 48 -8.04 11.05 -13.66
N GLU A 49 -6.78 11.47 -13.76
CA GLU A 49 -6.41 12.87 -14.01
C GLU A 49 -6.95 13.36 -15.37
N ARG A 50 -6.80 12.57 -16.43
CA ARG A 50 -7.38 12.88 -17.75
C ARG A 50 -8.90 13.02 -17.69
N ARG A 51 -9.57 12.12 -16.96
CA ARG A 51 -11.03 12.20 -16.79
C ARG A 51 -11.44 13.44 -15.99
N ALA A 52 -10.69 13.80 -14.96
CA ALA A 52 -10.93 15.01 -14.20
C ALA A 52 -10.73 16.27 -15.04
N GLN A 53 -9.68 16.31 -15.88
CA GLN A 53 -9.44 17.42 -16.81
C GLN A 53 -10.59 17.58 -17.82
N GLN A 54 -11.15 16.48 -18.33
CA GLN A 54 -12.32 16.52 -19.21
C GLN A 54 -13.57 17.08 -18.52
N LEU A 55 -13.81 16.71 -17.27
CA LEU A 55 -14.93 17.27 -16.48
C LEU A 55 -14.73 18.76 -16.20
N VAL A 56 -13.52 19.18 -15.83
CA VAL A 56 -13.21 20.60 -15.60
C VAL A 56 -13.37 21.41 -16.89
N ALA A 57 -12.96 20.87 -18.05
CA ALA A 57 -13.18 21.51 -19.34
C ALA A 57 -14.67 21.61 -19.68
N ALA A 58 -15.44 20.54 -19.47
CA ALA A 58 -16.89 20.55 -19.68
C ALA A 58 -17.61 21.51 -18.72
N ASP A 59 -17.21 21.58 -17.45
CA ASP A 59 -17.75 22.53 -16.48
C ASP A 59 -17.47 23.97 -16.89
N ALA A 60 -16.29 24.26 -17.46
CA ALA A 60 -15.98 25.58 -18.00
C ALA A 60 -16.87 25.95 -19.20
N GLU A 61 -17.22 24.99 -20.05
CA GLU A 61 -18.19 25.18 -21.13
C GLU A 61 -19.61 25.41 -20.58
N LEU A 62 -20.02 24.65 -19.57
CA LEU A 62 -21.34 24.78 -18.93
C LEU A 62 -21.51 26.08 -18.12
N GLN A 63 -20.43 26.63 -17.55
CA GLN A 63 -20.49 27.94 -16.87
C GLN A 63 -20.80 29.09 -17.85
N HIS A 64 -20.44 28.94 -19.13
CA HIS A 64 -20.85 29.88 -20.18
C HIS A 64 -22.32 29.70 -20.59
N GLU A 65 -22.91 28.53 -20.34
CA GLU A 65 -24.32 28.19 -20.59
C GLU A 65 -25.11 27.99 -19.30
N HIS A 66 -24.88 28.82 -18.26
CA HIS A 66 -25.72 28.77 -17.06
C HIS A 66 -27.15 29.21 -17.37
N ILE A 67 -28.00 28.23 -17.71
CA ILE A 67 -29.44 28.40 -17.88
C ILE A 67 -30.04 28.56 -16.49
N ASN A 68 -30.35 29.81 -16.13
CA ASN A 68 -31.11 30.13 -14.92
C ASN A 68 -32.54 29.56 -15.03
N LEU A 69 -32.72 28.31 -14.63
CA LEU A 69 -34.04 27.63 -14.61
C LEU A 69 -35.06 28.37 -13.73
N PHE A 70 -34.59 29.18 -12.77
CA PHE A 70 -35.41 29.94 -11.83
C PHE A 70 -35.54 31.42 -12.16
N GLN A 71 -35.03 31.90 -13.29
CA GLN A 71 -35.15 33.33 -13.65
C GLN A 71 -36.61 33.79 -13.65
N ALA A 72 -37.53 32.96 -14.14
CA ALA A 72 -38.96 33.27 -14.15
C ALA A 72 -39.56 33.31 -12.73
N GLU A 73 -39.13 32.42 -11.84
CA GLU A 73 -39.63 32.34 -10.47
C GLU A 73 -39.03 33.42 -9.57
N GLU A 74 -37.77 33.80 -9.77
CA GLU A 74 -37.08 34.86 -9.04
C GLU A 74 -37.68 36.25 -9.34
N VAL A 75 -38.11 36.48 -10.58
CA VAL A 75 -38.89 37.69 -10.96
C VAL A 75 -40.29 37.68 -10.31
N GLN A 76 -40.92 36.51 -10.16
CA GLN A 76 -42.20 36.40 -9.43
C GLN A 76 -42.03 36.54 -7.91
N ALA A 77 -40.92 36.07 -7.34
CA ALA A 77 -40.63 36.18 -5.92
C ALA A 77 -40.30 37.62 -5.52
N SER A 78 -39.47 38.32 -6.31
CA SER A 78 -39.14 39.74 -6.09
C SER A 78 -40.36 40.66 -6.21
N SER A 79 -41.29 40.38 -7.14
CA SER A 79 -42.58 41.10 -7.20
C SER A 79 -43.51 40.78 -6.03
N ARG A 80 -43.46 39.57 -5.46
CA ARG A 80 -44.20 39.22 -4.24
C ARG A 80 -43.57 39.78 -2.95
N GLU A 81 -42.26 39.95 -2.88
CA GLU A 81 -41.59 40.51 -1.70
C GLU A 81 -41.82 42.02 -1.54
N THR A 82 -41.86 42.76 -2.65
CA THR A 82 -42.25 44.18 -2.62
C THR A 82 -43.72 44.36 -2.19
N ALA A 83 -44.61 43.43 -2.54
CA ALA A 83 -45.99 43.43 -2.06
C ALA A 83 -46.14 43.03 -0.57
N LYS A 84 -45.23 42.21 -0.03
CA LYS A 84 -45.26 41.77 1.38
C LYS A 84 -44.57 42.73 2.36
N ARG A 85 -43.75 43.68 1.90
CA ARG A 85 -43.18 44.73 2.77
C ARG A 85 -44.24 45.67 3.38
N ASN A 86 -45.42 45.78 2.76
CA ASN A 86 -46.53 46.55 3.33
C ASN A 86 -47.41 45.78 4.34
N SER A 87 -47.13 44.50 4.64
CA SER A 87 -47.94 43.69 5.56
C SER A 87 -47.17 43.04 6.72
N ARG A 88 -45.87 43.35 6.86
CA ARG A 88 -44.96 42.69 7.83
C ARG A 88 -44.80 43.38 9.19
N ASP A 89 -45.54 44.45 9.48
CA ASP A 89 -45.52 45.09 10.82
C ASP A 89 -46.44 44.42 11.86
N ARG A 90 -47.00 43.23 11.61
CA ARG A 90 -48.01 42.65 12.54
C ARG A 90 -47.87 41.19 12.97
N LYS A 91 -46.83 40.45 12.58
CA LYS A 91 -46.65 39.05 13.04
C LYS A 91 -45.16 38.68 13.16
N GLN A 92 -44.50 39.22 14.18
CA GLN A 92 -43.37 38.57 14.82
C GLN A 92 -43.88 38.09 16.17
N ASN A 93 -44.02 36.77 16.34
CA ASN A 93 -44.06 36.01 17.61
C ASN A 93 -44.74 34.67 17.32
N GLY A 94 -43.95 33.61 17.13
CA GLY A 94 -44.47 32.23 17.27
C GLY A 94 -44.18 31.24 16.15
N ALA A 95 -43.06 31.35 15.42
CA ALA A 95 -42.70 30.32 14.43
C ALA A 95 -41.25 29.85 14.50
N ASP A 96 -40.55 30.09 15.61
CA ASP A 96 -39.25 29.48 15.89
C ASP A 96 -39.44 28.57 17.09
N ASP A 97 -39.81 27.30 16.89
CA ASP A 97 -39.24 26.19 17.68
C ASP A 97 -39.71 24.77 17.27
N THR A 98 -39.60 24.38 16.00
CA THR A 98 -39.80 22.96 15.60
C THR A 98 -38.50 22.23 15.29
N LEU A 99 -37.36 22.92 15.36
CA LEU A 99 -36.03 22.34 15.13
C LEU A 99 -35.36 21.81 16.40
N GLU A 100 -35.76 22.23 17.61
CA GLU A 100 -35.17 21.72 18.85
C GLU A 100 -35.64 20.32 19.26
N ARG A 101 -36.73 19.79 18.67
CA ARG A 101 -37.25 18.46 19.04
C ARG A 101 -36.36 17.29 18.61
N HIS A 102 -35.49 17.50 17.62
CA HIS A 102 -34.46 16.55 17.25
C HIS A 102 -33.13 17.23 17.57
N GLY A 103 -32.55 16.96 18.73
CA GLY A 103 -31.27 17.53 19.20
C GLY A 103 -30.04 17.19 18.34
N ARG A 104 -30.21 17.06 17.03
CA ARG A 104 -29.19 16.86 16.02
C ARG A 104 -29.48 17.81 14.86
N LEU A 105 -28.60 18.81 14.72
CA LEU A 105 -28.58 19.67 13.56
C LEU A 105 -28.44 18.82 12.28
N PRO A 106 -29.15 19.20 11.20
CA PRO A 106 -29.01 18.56 9.88
C PRO A 106 -27.53 18.47 9.47
N TRP A 107 -27.17 17.42 8.73
CA TRP A 107 -25.77 17.11 8.40
C TRP A 107 -25.01 18.26 7.71
N TYR A 108 -25.71 19.13 6.98
CA TYR A 108 -25.16 20.29 6.29
C TYR A 108 -25.04 21.55 7.18
N ALA A 109 -25.64 21.54 8.37
CA ALA A 109 -25.61 22.63 9.34
C ALA A 109 -24.68 22.33 10.53
N GLN A 110 -23.99 21.19 10.51
CA GLN A 110 -22.94 20.87 11.47
C GLN A 110 -21.70 21.68 11.08
N THR A 111 -21.27 22.59 11.95
CA THR A 111 -20.02 23.32 11.76
C THR A 111 -18.85 22.33 11.79
N ASP A 112 -17.84 22.56 10.95
CA ASP A 112 -16.65 21.70 10.78
C ASP A 112 -15.83 21.51 12.08
N ASP A 113 -16.20 22.20 13.16
CA ASP A 113 -15.63 22.06 14.50
C ASP A 113 -15.84 20.65 15.10
N ALA A 114 -16.88 19.93 14.67
CA ALA A 114 -17.06 18.52 15.05
C ALA A 114 -16.17 17.55 14.24
N ALA A 115 -15.67 17.98 13.07
CA ALA A 115 -14.83 17.17 12.18
C ALA A 115 -13.34 17.26 12.50
N THR A 116 -12.90 18.28 13.25
CA THR A 116 -11.49 18.50 13.62
C THR A 116 -11.06 17.77 14.90
N GLN A 117 -11.99 17.23 15.70
CA GLN A 117 -11.65 16.36 16.82
C GLN A 117 -11.17 15.01 16.29
N GLN A 118 -9.86 14.78 16.29
CA GLN A 118 -9.31 13.48 15.92
C GLN A 118 -9.89 12.40 16.86
N PRO A 119 -10.54 11.36 16.30
CA PRO A 119 -11.15 10.31 17.11
C PRO A 119 -10.08 9.65 17.97
N THR A 120 -10.38 9.47 19.25
CA THR A 120 -9.48 8.74 20.16
C THR A 120 -9.25 7.32 19.63
N ALA A 121 -8.07 6.73 19.89
CA ALA A 121 -7.73 5.38 19.41
C ALA A 121 -8.77 4.30 19.78
N ARG A 122 -9.56 4.53 20.84
CA ARG A 122 -10.67 3.65 21.25
C ARG A 122 -11.91 3.81 20.37
N GLN A 123 -12.22 5.04 19.94
CA GLN A 123 -13.32 5.32 19.01
C GLN A 123 -12.99 4.82 17.60
N GLU A 124 -11.74 4.96 17.13
CA GLU A 124 -11.33 4.39 15.84
C GLU A 124 -11.47 2.86 15.80
N ARG A 125 -11.08 2.17 16.87
CA ARG A 125 -11.23 0.71 16.98
C ARG A 125 -12.70 0.26 16.93
N LYS A 126 -13.60 1.00 17.58
CA LYS A 126 -15.04 0.71 17.50
C LYS A 126 -15.58 0.97 16.09
N ARG A 127 -15.24 2.13 15.51
CA ARG A 127 -15.66 2.51 14.15
C ARG A 127 -15.20 1.51 13.10
N LYS A 128 -13.96 0.99 13.20
CA LYS A 128 -13.45 -0.06 12.30
C LYS A 128 -14.23 -1.36 12.43
N ARG A 129 -14.55 -1.81 13.66
CA ARG A 129 -15.36 -3.01 13.89
C ARG A 129 -16.78 -2.86 13.35
N GLU A 130 -17.39 -1.69 13.52
CA GLU A 130 -18.73 -1.39 13.01
C GLU A 130 -18.72 -1.34 11.47
N LEU A 131 -17.75 -0.65 10.86
CA LEU A 131 -17.57 -0.62 9.40
C LEU A 131 -17.38 -2.02 8.81
N GLU A 132 -16.56 -2.86 9.46
CA GLU A 132 -16.39 -4.26 9.08
C GLU A 132 -17.72 -5.02 9.19
N ALA A 133 -18.45 -4.88 10.30
CA ALA A 133 -19.73 -5.57 10.49
C ALA A 133 -20.83 -5.12 9.51
N THR A 134 -20.77 -3.87 9.05
CA THR A 134 -21.73 -3.30 8.08
C THR A 134 -21.30 -3.41 6.62
N ASP A 135 -20.15 -4.00 6.30
CA ASP A 135 -19.70 -4.16 4.91
C ASP A 135 -20.53 -5.26 4.22
N PRO A 136 -21.45 -4.90 3.29
CA PRO A 136 -22.35 -5.86 2.64
C PRO A 136 -21.60 -6.85 1.73
N LEU A 137 -20.34 -6.58 1.38
CA LEU A 137 -19.49 -7.50 0.62
C LEU A 137 -18.73 -8.51 1.48
N GLN A 138 -18.80 -8.45 2.81
CA GLN A 138 -18.10 -9.43 3.66
C GLN A 138 -18.46 -10.88 3.35
N HIS A 139 -19.72 -11.14 3.02
CA HIS A 139 -20.19 -12.50 2.68
C HIS A 139 -19.74 -12.97 1.30
N MET A 140 -19.34 -12.05 0.42
CA MET A 140 -18.91 -12.33 -0.94
C MET A 140 -17.39 -12.43 -1.08
N ARG A 141 -16.63 -12.04 -0.05
CA ARG A 141 -15.18 -12.26 -0.08
C ARG A 141 -14.92 -13.76 0.04
N PRO A 142 -14.14 -14.36 -0.88
CA PRO A 142 -13.72 -15.74 -0.74
C PRO A 142 -13.05 -15.84 0.64
N LYS A 143 -13.51 -16.79 1.45
CA LYS A 143 -12.90 -17.09 2.74
C LYS A 143 -11.51 -17.59 2.42
N GLU A 144 -10.54 -16.67 2.33
CA GLU A 144 -9.14 -17.03 2.26
C GLU A 144 -8.92 -17.96 3.44
N GLU A 145 -8.60 -19.21 3.11
CA GLU A 145 -8.27 -20.23 4.07
C GLU A 145 -7.22 -19.62 4.98
N ARG A 146 -7.64 -19.27 6.20
CA ARG A 146 -6.72 -18.93 7.27
C ARG A 146 -5.63 -19.99 7.21
N PRO A 147 -4.34 -19.62 7.06
CA PRO A 147 -3.30 -20.61 6.98
C PRO A 147 -3.44 -21.52 8.20
N LEU A 148 -3.64 -22.82 7.95
CA LEU A 148 -3.82 -23.90 8.93
C LEU A 148 -2.68 -23.99 9.96
N PHE A 149 -1.68 -23.12 9.87
CA PHE A 149 -0.51 -23.03 10.74
C PHE A 149 -0.58 -21.92 11.80
N ALA A 150 -1.71 -21.21 11.97
CA ALA A 150 -1.82 -20.11 12.95
C ALA A 150 -2.81 -20.37 14.11
N LEU A 151 -3.32 -21.59 14.25
CA LEU A 151 -4.27 -21.98 15.31
C LEU A 151 -3.81 -23.25 16.02
N GLU A 152 -2.69 -23.20 16.74
CA GLU A 152 -2.39 -24.22 17.75
C GLU A 152 -1.52 -23.76 18.93
N GLU A 153 -1.30 -22.44 19.13
CA GLU A 153 -0.41 -21.96 20.21
C GLU A 153 -1.08 -21.11 21.31
N LYS A 154 -2.40 -20.92 21.30
CA LYS A 154 -3.04 -20.02 22.30
C LYS A 154 -4.11 -20.60 23.21
N GLU A 155 -4.51 -21.86 23.06
CA GLU A 155 -5.51 -22.45 23.97
C GLU A 155 -5.03 -23.67 24.78
N GLU A 156 -3.86 -24.26 24.51
CA GLU A 156 -3.40 -25.46 25.24
C GLU A 156 -2.47 -25.19 26.45
N GLY A 157 -2.04 -23.94 26.67
CA GLY A 157 -1.07 -23.58 27.72
C GLY A 157 -1.61 -23.55 29.17
N ARG A 158 -2.85 -23.95 29.44
CA ARG A 158 -3.47 -23.82 30.78
C ARG A 158 -4.06 -25.09 31.39
N ARG A 159 -3.91 -26.27 30.79
CA ARG A 159 -4.54 -27.51 31.30
C ARG A 159 -3.60 -28.71 31.59
N ARG A 160 -2.28 -28.57 31.51
CA ARG A 160 -1.35 -29.66 31.86
C ARG A 160 -0.44 -29.30 33.03
N TYR A 161 -1.02 -29.08 34.20
CA TYR A 161 -0.29 -29.12 35.46
C TYR A 161 -1.18 -29.64 36.59
N LYS A 162 -1.61 -30.90 36.43
CA LYS A 162 -2.06 -31.82 37.48
C LYS A 162 -2.33 -33.14 36.78
N GLU A 163 -1.92 -34.23 37.42
CA GLU A 163 -2.19 -35.63 37.03
C GLU A 163 -1.14 -36.29 36.12
N ALA A 164 -0.09 -36.82 36.75
CA ALA A 164 0.59 -38.07 36.39
C ALA A 164 1.65 -38.41 37.46
N GLU A 165 1.21 -38.65 38.70
CA GLU A 165 1.84 -39.65 39.56
C GLU A 165 1.12 -40.96 39.25
N GLU A 166 1.72 -41.83 38.43
CA GLU A 166 1.67 -43.30 38.52
C GLU A 166 2.20 -43.92 37.23
N GLY A 167 3.11 -44.89 37.36
CA GLY A 167 3.43 -45.85 36.31
C GLY A 167 4.60 -45.47 35.39
N GLY A 168 5.82 -45.89 35.78
CA GLY A 168 6.90 -46.08 34.81
C GLY A 168 6.55 -47.16 33.76
N PRO A 169 7.36 -47.26 32.70
CA PRO A 169 8.21 -48.45 32.66
C PRO A 169 9.67 -48.18 32.26
N ALA A 170 10.49 -49.09 32.77
CA ALA A 170 11.89 -49.32 32.52
C ALA A 170 12.34 -49.17 31.05
N GLY A 171 13.51 -48.55 30.85
CA GLY A 171 14.19 -48.59 29.55
C GLY A 171 15.28 -47.54 29.31
N GLY A 172 15.99 -47.07 30.33
CA GLY A 172 17.09 -46.12 30.17
C GLY A 172 18.42 -46.81 29.84
N ASP A 173 18.67 -47.15 28.58
CA ASP A 173 20.02 -47.51 28.10
C ASP A 173 20.89 -46.24 27.98
N ARG A 174 21.38 -45.77 29.14
CA ARG A 174 22.40 -44.72 29.22
C ARG A 174 23.76 -45.30 28.81
N ARG A 175 24.01 -45.37 27.52
CA ARG A 175 25.37 -45.58 26.99
C ARG A 175 26.24 -44.38 27.37
N LYS A 176 27.13 -44.60 28.34
CA LYS A 176 28.18 -43.64 28.72
C LYS A 176 29.19 -43.53 27.57
N TYR A 177 29.02 -42.51 26.72
CA TYR A 177 30.09 -42.07 25.82
C TYR A 177 31.14 -41.33 26.65
N SER A 178 32.27 -41.98 26.94
CA SER A 178 33.45 -41.32 27.48
C SER A 178 34.17 -40.57 26.35
N ALA A 179 33.75 -39.35 26.07
CA ALA A 179 34.48 -38.44 25.19
C ALA A 179 35.67 -37.83 25.94
N ARG A 180 36.83 -38.51 25.90
CA ARG A 180 38.12 -37.86 26.15
C ARG A 180 38.52 -37.12 24.88
N TYR A 181 38.02 -35.89 24.72
CA TYR A 181 38.67 -34.90 23.88
C TYR A 181 38.85 -33.64 24.72
N ASP A 182 40.09 -33.38 25.11
CA ASP A 182 40.52 -32.09 25.64
C ASP A 182 40.41 -31.04 24.52
N HIS A 183 39.21 -30.50 24.34
CA HIS A 183 39.01 -29.28 23.58
C HIS A 183 39.21 -28.10 24.52
N SER A 184 40.43 -27.56 24.49
CA SER A 184 40.77 -26.28 25.13
C SER A 184 39.88 -25.16 24.54
N PRO A 185 38.95 -24.58 25.32
CA PRO A 185 38.00 -23.58 24.84
C PRO A 185 38.65 -22.23 24.52
N GLU A 186 39.92 -22.05 24.85
CA GLU A 186 40.61 -20.76 24.78
C GLU A 186 41.11 -20.41 23.35
N ARG A 187 41.36 -21.43 22.51
CA ARG A 187 41.76 -21.20 21.10
C ARG A 187 40.58 -20.93 20.17
N GLU A 188 39.36 -21.38 20.49
CA GLU A 188 38.17 -21.14 19.68
C GLU A 188 37.58 -19.73 19.87
N ALA A 189 37.68 -19.18 21.09
CA ALA A 189 37.18 -17.84 21.39
C ALA A 189 37.92 -16.72 20.63
N ARG A 190 39.23 -16.88 20.39
CA ARG A 190 40.03 -15.90 19.61
C ARG A 190 39.74 -15.94 18.11
N ARG A 191 39.40 -17.09 17.53
CA ARG A 191 39.02 -17.21 16.11
C ARG A 191 37.62 -16.66 15.81
N ARG A 192 36.69 -16.73 16.76
CA ARG A 192 35.32 -16.24 16.57
C ARG A 192 35.19 -14.70 16.62
N ARG A 193 36.09 -14.00 17.32
CA ARG A 193 36.08 -12.51 17.35
C ARG A 193 36.65 -11.86 16.09
N SER A 194 37.66 -12.47 15.45
CA SER A 194 38.29 -11.89 14.25
C SER A 194 37.45 -12.08 12.97
N GLY A 195 36.71 -13.19 12.83
CA GLY A 195 35.91 -13.45 11.61
C GLY A 195 34.65 -12.58 11.49
N TYR A 196 34.11 -12.08 12.60
CA TYR A 196 32.85 -11.31 12.59
C TYR A 196 33.02 -9.90 12.01
N ASP A 197 34.19 -9.29 12.19
CA ASP A 197 34.50 -7.96 11.65
C ASP A 197 34.82 -8.01 10.15
N GLU A 198 35.59 -9.01 9.69
CA GLU A 198 35.85 -9.22 8.24
C GLU A 198 34.55 -9.47 7.45
N GLU A 199 33.64 -10.30 7.97
CA GLU A 199 32.37 -10.57 7.29
C GLU A 199 31.47 -9.34 7.19
N ARG A 200 31.60 -8.40 8.15
CA ARG A 200 30.85 -7.15 8.17
C ARG A 200 31.42 -6.15 7.15
N GLU A 201 32.73 -6.10 6.99
CA GLU A 201 33.38 -5.27 5.97
C GLU A 201 33.07 -5.77 4.55
N ASP A 202 33.08 -7.08 4.33
CA ASP A 202 32.70 -7.69 3.05
C ASP A 202 31.25 -7.39 2.66
N LYS A 203 30.32 -7.43 3.62
CA LYS A 203 28.92 -7.06 3.38
C LYS A 203 28.78 -5.58 3.02
N ARG A 204 29.55 -4.71 3.69
CA ARG A 204 29.57 -3.25 3.41
C ARG A 204 30.17 -2.94 2.04
N SER A 205 31.26 -3.61 1.65
CA SER A 205 31.91 -3.43 0.34
C SER A 205 30.98 -3.85 -0.80
N ARG A 206 30.30 -5.00 -0.66
CA ARG A 206 29.31 -5.48 -1.65
C ARG A 206 28.12 -4.54 -1.79
N LYS A 207 27.62 -3.97 -0.69
CA LYS A 207 26.53 -2.98 -0.73
C LYS A 207 26.95 -1.72 -1.50
N ARG A 208 28.13 -1.17 -1.20
CA ARG A 208 28.67 0.01 -1.91
C ARG A 208 28.87 -0.25 -3.40
N HIS A 209 29.33 -1.43 -3.78
CA HIS A 209 29.50 -1.81 -5.19
C HIS A 209 28.14 -1.90 -5.93
N LYS A 210 27.12 -2.48 -5.30
CA LYS A 210 25.75 -2.52 -5.86
C LYS A 210 25.17 -1.12 -6.05
N GLU A 211 25.34 -0.23 -5.07
CA GLU A 211 24.88 1.16 -5.16
C GLU A 211 25.58 1.93 -6.30
N LYS A 212 26.91 1.79 -6.44
CA LYS A 212 27.68 2.39 -7.55
C LYS A 212 27.19 1.87 -8.92
N LYS A 213 26.97 0.56 -9.06
CA LYS A 213 26.44 -0.04 -10.30
C LYS A 213 25.03 0.46 -10.62
N GLY A 214 24.18 0.65 -9.61
CA GLY A 214 22.84 1.23 -9.76
C GLY A 214 22.87 2.67 -10.26
N LYS A 215 23.74 3.51 -9.68
CA LYS A 215 23.92 4.92 -10.10
C LYS A 215 24.35 5.03 -11.57
N HIS A 216 25.32 4.22 -12.00
CA HIS A 216 25.78 4.22 -13.40
C HIS A 216 24.69 3.79 -14.39
N LYS A 217 23.82 2.85 -14.02
CA LYS A 217 22.70 2.45 -14.89
C LYS A 217 21.68 3.58 -15.04
N ARG A 218 21.37 4.28 -13.94
CA ARG A 218 20.45 5.42 -13.95
C ARG A 218 20.98 6.58 -14.78
N SER A 219 22.26 6.94 -14.62
CA SER A 219 22.87 8.03 -15.41
C SER A 219 22.91 7.70 -16.91
N LYS A 220 23.21 6.45 -17.29
CA LYS A 220 23.18 6.04 -18.71
C LYS A 220 21.77 6.12 -19.30
N LYS A 221 20.73 5.73 -18.54
CA LYS A 221 19.33 5.84 -18.97
C LYS A 221 18.91 7.30 -19.12
N GLU A 222 19.33 8.16 -18.20
CA GLU A 222 19.02 9.59 -18.23
C GLU A 222 19.69 10.29 -19.41
N ALA A 223 20.96 9.98 -19.69
CA ALA A 223 21.66 10.47 -20.88
C ALA A 223 20.93 10.09 -22.18
N LEU A 224 20.53 8.82 -22.31
CA LEU A 224 19.74 8.35 -23.46
C LEU A 224 18.41 9.12 -23.62
N LEU A 225 17.70 9.36 -22.51
CA LEU A 225 16.46 10.12 -22.54
C LEU A 225 16.67 11.59 -22.93
N GLN A 226 17.79 12.19 -22.54
CA GLN A 226 18.14 13.55 -22.95
C GLN A 226 18.47 13.62 -24.45
N GLU A 227 19.16 12.63 -25.00
CA GLU A 227 19.41 12.53 -26.44
C GLU A 227 18.10 12.44 -27.23
N LEU A 228 17.18 11.57 -26.82
CA LEU A 228 15.86 11.44 -27.48
C LEU A 228 15.03 12.73 -27.41
N ARG A 229 15.15 13.51 -26.34
CA ARG A 229 14.49 14.83 -26.25
C ARG A 229 15.08 15.82 -27.24
N ARG A 230 16.41 15.89 -27.33
CA ARG A 230 17.10 16.75 -28.30
C ARG A 230 16.75 16.37 -29.74
N GLU A 231 16.72 15.09 -30.06
CA GLU A 231 16.35 14.60 -31.40
C GLU A 231 14.91 14.99 -31.76
N ARG A 232 13.96 14.89 -30.82
CA ARG A 232 12.57 15.34 -31.05
C ARG A 232 12.48 16.83 -31.28
N GLU A 233 13.14 17.64 -30.46
CA GLU A 233 13.17 19.10 -30.64
C GLU A 233 13.78 19.50 -31.98
N GLU A 234 14.83 18.80 -32.42
CA GLU A 234 15.46 19.04 -33.71
C GLU A 234 14.53 18.69 -34.88
N ARG A 235 13.81 17.54 -34.79
CA ARG A 235 12.78 17.18 -35.76
C ARG A 235 11.67 18.22 -35.82
N GLU A 236 11.09 18.61 -34.69
CA GLU A 236 10.05 19.65 -34.65
C GLU A 236 10.55 20.97 -35.22
N ARG A 237 11.79 21.39 -34.91
CA ARG A 237 12.38 22.61 -35.49
C ARG A 237 12.55 22.48 -37.00
N SER A 238 13.01 21.34 -37.50
CA SER A 238 13.14 21.10 -38.93
C SER A 238 11.79 21.11 -39.64
N GLU A 239 10.76 20.54 -39.01
CA GLU A 239 9.40 20.51 -39.52
C GLU A 239 8.78 21.91 -39.51
N ARG A 240 9.00 22.71 -38.46
CA ARG A 240 8.60 24.11 -38.42
C ARG A 240 9.25 24.92 -39.52
N ARG A 241 10.58 24.79 -39.72
CA ARG A 241 11.28 25.46 -40.83
C ARG A 241 10.74 25.02 -42.19
N ARG A 242 10.39 23.74 -42.35
CA ARG A 242 9.78 23.22 -43.58
C ARG A 242 8.38 23.80 -43.79
N ALA A 243 7.58 23.88 -42.73
CA ALA A 243 6.24 24.47 -42.77
C ALA A 243 6.29 25.97 -43.07
N GLU A 244 7.19 26.72 -42.43
CA GLU A 244 7.43 28.14 -42.70
C GLU A 244 7.81 28.39 -44.16
N ARG A 245 8.70 27.56 -44.72
CA ARG A 245 9.06 27.63 -46.15
C ARG A 245 7.87 27.35 -47.07
N LEU A 246 6.93 26.51 -46.65
CA LEU A 246 5.77 26.12 -47.45
C LEU A 246 4.63 27.16 -47.34
N MET A 247 4.58 27.91 -46.23
CA MET A 247 3.60 28.97 -45.99
C MET A 247 4.03 30.33 -46.54
N HIS A 248 5.33 30.62 -46.61
CA HIS A 248 5.87 31.93 -46.98
C HIS A 248 6.76 31.94 -48.23
N GLY A 249 7.02 30.78 -48.85
CA GLY A 249 7.71 30.64 -50.14
C GLY A 249 6.73 30.35 -51.26
#